data_AF-A0A954D1K7-F1
#
_entry.id   AF-A0A954D1K7-F1
#
_cell.length_a   1.000
_cell.length_b   1.000
_cell.length_c   1.000
_cell.angle_alpha   90.00
_cell.angle_beta   90.00
_cell.angle_gamma   90.00
#
_symmetry.space_group_name_H-M   'P 1'
#
loop_
_entity.id
_entity.type
_entity.pdbx_description
1 polymer ?
#
loop_
_entity_poly.entity_id
_entity_poly.type
_entity_poly.pdbx_seq_one_letter_code
_entity_poly.pdbx_strand_id
1 'polypeptide(L)'
;MTARALVTITALCLAAAPLLAQGRPGRRPLTIPEVTRDRVICFTLYTVHAGVLKLTAQLYPLRAGEDRTVRLEVWRDRAWQQIATAPVVDPGTAATFRVAGWDERADTRYRVAHGTTAFYEGRIRRNPIDKREIVVAAFSCNSILPAHGGDLAKSDLVRNVKAIDADLLFFAGDQVYDHRRHTAAWLKFGRDFGEITRDRPTITIPDDHDVGQSNLWGASGKQSKLESGADGGYFRPVEYVKMVERVQTSHLPDPFDPTPVLRGIGVYYTQLNWGRISFAILEDRKWKTGPKGLVPQRGPRPDHITDPDYDPKSIDLPRAVLLGERQLKFLDVWGRDWHGADFKVALSQTIFCGGAHVHGNLKGRLQADLDSNGWPQTGRNKAVRALRKCFALHIAGDQHLATLFHHGVDTWRDSGWSFCTPAIANLYLRWWQPSTPGRNRAPGMDPMLGDHLDGFGNHVTCWAAANPDIAPRAARSAGKLTTRAAGFGVVRFDKRQRTITMECWPRNVDVTDKAAKQYPGWPRTIAQTDNYARPAVAHLPTLEIGGSPDPVVQVIDEANGAWVYALRIRGNKFQPPVFHNGTYTIVVGEAPKQRTLRGVRAERLNEPAVLRVDL
;
A
#
# COMPACT_ATOMS: atom_id res chain seq x y z
N MET A 1 -76.66 -35.17 19.51
CA MET A 1 -75.49 -36.07 19.66
C MET A 1 -74.92 -36.24 18.26
N THR A 2 -73.69 -35.92 17.90
CA THR A 2 -72.45 -35.69 18.64
C THR A 2 -71.46 -34.98 17.70
N ALA A 3 -70.63 -34.09 18.28
CA ALA A 3 -69.32 -33.61 17.85
C ALA A 3 -69.11 -33.03 16.42
N ARG A 4 -69.14 -31.69 16.32
CA ARG A 4 -68.39 -30.92 15.31
C ARG A 4 -67.03 -30.55 15.88
N ALA A 5 -65.95 -30.98 15.21
CA ALA A 5 -64.58 -30.64 15.54
C ALA A 5 -64.29 -29.15 15.22
N LEU A 6 -63.83 -28.43 16.24
CA LEU A 6 -63.35 -27.05 16.15
C LEU A 6 -61.87 -27.10 15.75
N VAL A 7 -61.54 -26.67 14.53
CA VAL A 7 -60.13 -26.46 14.11
C VAL A 7 -59.78 -25.01 14.41
N THR A 8 -59.00 -24.82 15.48
CA THR A 8 -58.42 -23.53 15.86
C THR A 8 -57.22 -23.25 14.94
N ILE A 9 -57.39 -22.35 13.97
CA ILE A 9 -56.28 -21.80 13.18
C ILE A 9 -55.67 -20.67 14.00
N THR A 10 -54.58 -20.96 14.70
CA THR A 10 -53.74 -19.96 15.35
C THR A 10 -52.93 -19.25 14.26
N ALA A 11 -53.39 -18.07 13.82
CA ALA A 11 -52.63 -17.19 12.95
C ALA A 11 -51.40 -16.66 13.74
N LEU A 12 -50.24 -17.25 13.48
CA LEU A 12 -48.96 -16.73 13.96
C LEU A 12 -48.62 -15.47 13.14
N CYS A 13 -48.99 -14.30 13.66
CA CYS A 13 -48.52 -13.02 13.13
C CYS A 13 -47.00 -12.90 13.33
N LEU A 14 -46.23 -13.41 12.37
CA LEU A 14 -44.83 -13.07 12.19
C LEU A 14 -44.77 -11.61 11.75
N ALA A 15 -44.62 -10.70 12.73
CA ALA A 15 -44.21 -9.34 12.47
C ALA A 15 -42.79 -9.37 11.86
N ALA A 16 -42.74 -9.41 10.54
CA ALA A 16 -41.54 -9.05 9.78
C ALA A 16 -41.25 -7.58 10.09
N ALA A 17 -40.34 -7.32 11.03
CA ALA A 17 -39.80 -5.98 11.21
C ALA A 17 -38.99 -5.65 9.94
N PRO A 18 -39.40 -4.66 9.14
CA PRO A 18 -38.53 -4.16 8.09
C PRO A 18 -37.30 -3.59 8.80
N LEU A 19 -36.11 -4.04 8.44
CA LEU A 19 -34.87 -3.29 8.64
C LEU A 19 -34.99 -2.02 7.79
N LEU A 20 -35.80 -1.08 8.27
CA LEU A 20 -35.76 0.30 7.88
C LEU A 20 -34.31 0.73 8.10
N ALA A 21 -33.69 1.21 7.02
CA ALA A 21 -32.54 2.06 7.10
C ALA A 21 -32.88 3.22 8.04
N GLN A 22 -32.60 3.04 9.34
CA GLN A 22 -32.63 4.12 10.30
C GLN A 22 -31.50 5.06 9.89
N GLY A 23 -31.86 6.10 9.13
CA GLY A 23 -31.01 7.26 8.94
C GLY A 23 -30.58 7.74 10.31
N ARG A 24 -29.29 7.60 10.62
CA ARG A 24 -28.72 8.11 11.87
C ARG A 24 -29.03 9.61 11.95
N PRO A 25 -29.67 10.10 13.02
CA PRO A 25 -29.92 11.52 13.18
C PRO A 25 -28.58 12.25 13.33
N GLY A 26 -28.36 13.31 12.54
CA GLY A 26 -27.27 14.27 12.74
C GLY A 26 -26.10 14.29 11.74
N ARG A 27 -26.11 13.51 10.65
CA ARG A 27 -25.07 13.68 9.60
C ARG A 27 -25.47 14.78 8.61
N ARG A 28 -24.96 16.01 8.81
CA ARG A 28 -24.92 16.97 7.71
C ARG A 28 -24.04 16.38 6.60
N PRO A 29 -24.53 16.32 5.35
CA PRO A 29 -23.75 15.80 4.24
C PRO A 29 -22.46 16.65 4.05
N LEU A 30 -21.28 16.04 3.86
CA LEU A 30 -20.05 16.79 3.52
C LEU A 30 -20.29 17.66 2.27
N THR A 31 -20.15 18.97 2.38
CA THR A 31 -20.32 19.90 1.26
C THR A 31 -18.98 20.39 0.76
N ILE A 32 -18.94 20.76 -0.52
CA ILE A 32 -17.84 21.54 -1.07
C ILE A 32 -18.05 22.99 -0.57
N PRO A 33 -17.09 23.57 0.17
CA PRO A 33 -17.23 24.96 0.60
C PRO A 33 -17.13 25.89 -0.62
N GLU A 34 -17.92 26.96 -0.63
CA GLU A 34 -17.67 28.07 -1.54
C GLU A 34 -16.33 28.71 -1.20
N VAL A 35 -15.51 28.94 -2.23
CA VAL A 35 -14.23 29.63 -2.10
C VAL A 35 -14.22 30.88 -2.98
N THR A 36 -13.46 31.88 -2.56
CA THR A 36 -13.13 33.01 -3.44
C THR A 36 -12.31 32.50 -4.63
N ARG A 37 -12.42 33.17 -5.78
CA ARG A 37 -11.87 32.64 -7.04
C ARG A 37 -10.34 32.63 -7.05
N ASP A 38 -9.70 33.52 -6.29
CA ASP A 38 -8.25 33.51 -6.01
C ASP A 38 -7.78 32.26 -5.24
N ARG A 39 -8.71 31.48 -4.66
CA ARG A 39 -8.45 30.24 -3.92
C ARG A 39 -9.04 29.00 -4.59
N VAL A 40 -9.32 29.07 -5.89
CA VAL A 40 -9.97 27.96 -6.63
C VAL A 40 -9.06 26.73 -6.80
N ILE A 41 -7.74 26.88 -6.68
CA ILE A 41 -6.80 25.75 -6.65
C ILE A 41 -6.70 25.23 -5.22
N CYS A 42 -7.10 23.98 -4.98
CA CYS A 42 -7.19 23.40 -3.65
C CYS A 42 -5.83 22.84 -3.18
N PHE A 43 -5.22 21.97 -3.98
CA PHE A 43 -3.92 21.37 -3.68
C PHE A 43 -3.29 20.76 -4.94
N THR A 44 -2.06 20.27 -4.79
CA THR A 44 -1.32 19.58 -5.83
C THR A 44 -0.70 18.28 -5.32
N LEU A 45 -0.51 17.33 -6.23
CA LEU A 45 0.26 16.11 -6.04
C LEU A 45 1.31 16.03 -7.15
N TYR A 46 2.51 15.55 -6.85
CA TYR A 46 3.55 15.37 -7.86
C TYR A 46 4.41 14.14 -7.62
N THR A 47 4.96 13.60 -8.71
CA THR A 47 6.13 12.73 -8.69
C THR A 47 7.13 13.16 -9.76
N VAL A 48 8.39 12.82 -9.55
CA VAL A 48 9.44 12.95 -10.57
C VAL A 48 10.06 11.57 -10.77
N HIS A 49 10.06 11.08 -12.00
CA HIS A 49 10.64 9.79 -12.34
C HIS A 49 11.27 9.84 -13.72
N ALA A 50 12.51 9.35 -13.83
CA ALA A 50 13.23 9.24 -15.11
C ALA A 50 13.24 10.55 -15.93
N GLY A 51 13.49 11.69 -15.26
CA GLY A 51 13.50 13.00 -15.90
C GLY A 51 12.13 13.52 -16.33
N VAL A 52 11.04 12.98 -15.81
CA VAL A 52 9.68 13.45 -16.07
C VAL A 52 9.02 13.90 -14.76
N LEU A 53 8.60 15.16 -14.70
CA LEU A 53 7.70 15.67 -13.67
C LEU A 53 6.26 15.45 -14.13
N LYS A 54 5.46 14.78 -13.30
CA LYS A 54 4.00 14.77 -13.42
C LYS A 54 3.40 15.44 -12.19
N LEU A 55 2.49 16.38 -12.42
CA LEU A 55 1.85 17.16 -11.36
C LEU A 55 0.36 17.25 -11.65
N THR A 56 -0.48 16.87 -10.70
CA THR A 56 -1.93 17.07 -10.76
C THR A 56 -2.32 18.22 -9.84
N ALA A 57 -2.98 19.23 -10.38
CA ALA A 57 -3.64 20.28 -9.63
C ALA A 57 -5.12 19.93 -9.46
N GLN A 58 -5.59 19.90 -8.22
CA GLN A 58 -6.99 19.70 -7.88
C GLN A 58 -7.65 21.05 -7.62
N LEU A 59 -8.74 21.34 -8.33
CA LEU A 59 -9.47 22.61 -8.21
C LEU A 59 -10.82 22.38 -7.52
N TYR A 60 -11.34 23.44 -6.92
CA TYR A 60 -12.76 23.54 -6.60
C TYR A 60 -13.58 23.62 -7.90
N PRO A 61 -14.84 23.16 -7.92
CA PRO A 61 -15.68 23.21 -9.11
C PRO A 61 -15.72 24.60 -9.74
N LEU A 62 -15.43 24.64 -11.05
CA LEU A 62 -15.40 25.88 -11.81
C LEU A 62 -16.80 26.27 -12.28
N ARG A 63 -17.08 27.58 -12.26
CA ARG A 63 -18.33 28.17 -12.76
C ARG A 63 -18.37 28.17 -14.29
N ALA A 64 -19.54 28.37 -14.85
CA ALA A 64 -19.68 28.61 -16.29
C ALA A 64 -18.91 29.88 -16.69
N GLY A 65 -18.18 29.83 -17.81
CA GLY A 65 -17.37 30.94 -18.31
C GLY A 65 -15.99 31.11 -17.66
N GLU A 66 -15.67 30.38 -16.59
CA GLU A 66 -14.31 30.36 -16.03
C GLU A 66 -13.34 29.61 -16.97
N ASP A 67 -12.09 30.08 -17.04
CA ASP A 67 -11.03 29.49 -17.86
C ASP A 67 -10.89 27.99 -17.58
N ARG A 68 -10.74 27.19 -18.63
CA ARG A 68 -10.55 25.73 -18.55
C ARG A 68 -9.10 25.32 -18.78
N THR A 69 -8.19 26.27 -18.78
CA THR A 69 -6.75 26.05 -18.85
C THR A 69 -6.09 26.43 -17.52
N VAL A 70 -5.18 25.57 -17.06
CA VAL A 70 -4.34 25.83 -15.88
C VAL A 70 -2.90 25.92 -16.35
N ARG A 71 -2.13 26.84 -15.77
CA ARG A 71 -0.70 27.00 -16.07
C ARG A 71 0.15 26.42 -14.95
N LEU A 72 1.28 25.82 -15.31
CA LEU A 72 2.36 25.49 -14.40
C LEU A 72 3.53 26.44 -14.67
N GLU A 73 3.95 27.13 -13.63
CA GLU A 73 5.02 28.12 -13.69
C GLU A 73 6.11 27.75 -12.67
N VAL A 74 7.37 28.03 -13.00
CA VAL A 74 8.53 27.80 -12.11
C VAL A 74 9.28 29.09 -11.89
N TRP A 75 9.89 29.23 -10.70
CA TRP A 75 10.71 30.39 -10.38
C TRP A 75 12.13 30.17 -10.89
N ARG A 76 12.51 30.91 -11.95
CA ARG A 76 13.85 30.90 -12.56
C ARG A 76 14.24 32.32 -12.94
N ASP A 77 15.52 32.64 -12.84
CA ASP A 77 16.05 33.97 -13.21
C ASP A 77 15.32 35.14 -12.53
N ARG A 78 14.94 34.96 -11.26
CA ARG A 78 14.18 35.92 -10.44
C ARG A 78 12.79 36.28 -10.99
N ALA A 79 12.20 35.44 -11.82
CA ALA A 79 10.86 35.60 -12.35
C ALA A 79 10.08 34.27 -12.40
N TRP A 80 8.76 34.36 -12.47
CA TRP A 80 7.90 33.22 -12.78
C TRP A 80 7.90 32.98 -14.28
N GLN A 81 8.25 31.78 -14.70
CA GLN A 81 8.25 31.35 -16.10
C GLN A 81 7.22 30.24 -16.29
N GLN A 82 6.27 30.43 -17.21
CA GLN A 82 5.36 29.36 -17.61
C GLN A 82 6.11 28.28 -18.36
N ILE A 83 5.96 27.03 -17.92
CA ILE A 83 6.62 25.87 -18.54
C ILE A 83 5.64 24.86 -19.12
N ALA A 84 4.36 24.90 -18.71
CA ALA A 84 3.33 24.04 -19.25
C ALA A 84 1.93 24.61 -19.03
N THR A 85 0.99 24.13 -19.84
CA THR A 85 -0.45 24.30 -19.64
C THR A 85 -1.12 22.93 -19.60
N ALA A 86 -2.26 22.84 -18.93
CA ALA A 86 -3.09 21.64 -18.90
C ALA A 86 -4.58 22.02 -18.88
N PRO A 87 -5.44 21.31 -19.64
CA PRO A 87 -6.87 21.52 -19.55
C PRO A 87 -7.43 20.98 -18.23
N VAL A 88 -8.47 21.63 -17.72
CA VAL A 88 -9.29 21.13 -16.60
C VAL A 88 -10.19 20.03 -17.12
N VAL A 89 -10.18 18.88 -16.44
CA VAL A 89 -10.99 17.72 -16.77
C VAL A 89 -12.04 17.48 -15.68
N ASP A 90 -13.29 17.38 -16.11
CA ASP A 90 -14.46 17.04 -15.30
C ASP A 90 -14.95 15.60 -15.61
N PRO A 91 -15.70 14.93 -14.71
CA PRO A 91 -15.99 15.33 -13.33
C PRO A 91 -14.76 15.26 -12.43
N GLY A 92 -14.83 15.87 -11.25
CA GLY A 92 -13.72 15.90 -10.30
C GLY A 92 -12.82 17.15 -10.40
N THR A 93 -12.86 17.90 -11.51
CA THR A 93 -12.23 19.22 -11.68
C THR A 93 -10.73 19.24 -11.33
N ALA A 94 -9.92 18.63 -12.19
CA ALA A 94 -8.45 18.59 -12.03
C ALA A 94 -7.72 18.83 -13.35
N ALA A 95 -6.49 19.33 -13.27
CA ALA A 95 -5.59 19.51 -14.41
C ALA A 95 -4.27 18.78 -14.13
N THR A 96 -3.79 17.97 -15.09
CA THR A 96 -2.54 17.20 -14.93
C THR A 96 -1.51 17.63 -15.97
N PHE A 97 -0.33 17.98 -15.49
CA PHE A 97 0.83 18.36 -16.27
C PHE A 97 1.78 17.19 -16.43
N ARG A 98 2.44 17.13 -17.58
CA ARG A 98 3.61 16.28 -17.84
C ARG A 98 4.71 17.15 -18.42
N VAL A 99 5.86 17.20 -17.74
CA VAL A 99 7.03 17.96 -18.16
C VAL A 99 8.20 16.99 -18.30
N ALA A 100 8.60 16.69 -19.54
CA ALA A 100 9.77 15.88 -19.83
C ALA A 100 11.06 16.71 -19.73
N GLY A 101 12.20 16.04 -19.55
CA GLY A 101 13.50 16.71 -19.40
C GLY A 101 13.61 17.51 -18.10
N TRP A 102 12.89 17.11 -17.06
CA TRP A 102 12.92 17.76 -15.76
C TRP A 102 14.27 17.53 -15.07
N ASP A 103 14.90 18.63 -14.63
CA ASP A 103 16.14 18.57 -13.85
C ASP A 103 15.82 18.31 -12.37
N GLU A 104 16.13 17.10 -11.91
CA GLU A 104 15.90 16.67 -10.53
C GLU A 104 17.06 16.98 -9.56
N ARG A 105 18.10 17.70 -10.00
CA ARG A 105 19.29 17.99 -9.17
C ARG A 105 19.09 19.15 -8.21
N ALA A 106 18.10 20.01 -8.44
CA ALA A 106 17.87 21.21 -7.65
C ALA A 106 16.41 21.34 -7.19
N ASP A 107 16.24 21.86 -5.98
CA ASP A 107 14.92 22.29 -5.48
C ASP A 107 14.40 23.42 -6.40
N THR A 108 13.20 23.23 -6.95
CA THR A 108 12.57 24.20 -7.83
C THR A 108 11.25 24.67 -7.23
N ARG A 109 11.14 25.96 -6.94
CA ARG A 109 9.85 26.58 -6.59
C ARG A 109 8.95 26.55 -7.80
N TYR A 110 7.69 26.16 -7.61
CA TYR A 110 6.67 26.19 -8.64
C TYR A 110 5.42 26.90 -8.13
N ARG A 111 4.58 27.32 -9.06
CA ARG A 111 3.19 27.65 -8.79
C ARG A 111 2.28 27.12 -9.88
N VAL A 112 1.09 26.70 -9.48
CA VAL A 112 -0.02 26.47 -10.39
C VAL A 112 -0.83 27.76 -10.45
N ALA A 113 -1.23 28.18 -11.65
CA ALA A 113 -2.02 29.39 -11.85
C ALA A 113 -3.31 29.11 -12.64
N HIS A 114 -4.42 29.71 -12.19
CA HIS A 114 -5.71 29.68 -12.88
C HIS A 114 -6.24 31.11 -13.02
N GLY A 115 -6.56 31.52 -14.25
CA GLY A 115 -6.82 32.93 -14.55
C GLY A 115 -5.61 33.83 -14.20
N THR A 116 -5.86 35.07 -13.80
CA THR A 116 -4.80 36.04 -13.40
C THR A 116 -4.66 36.19 -11.88
N THR A 117 -5.55 35.60 -11.09
CA THR A 117 -5.68 35.88 -9.65
C THR A 117 -5.47 34.67 -8.74
N ALA A 118 -5.64 33.44 -9.23
CA ALA A 118 -5.50 32.24 -8.41
C ALA A 118 -4.13 31.59 -8.59
N PHE A 119 -3.37 31.50 -7.50
CA PHE A 119 -2.04 30.91 -7.49
C PHE A 119 -1.86 29.96 -6.30
N TYR A 120 -1.27 28.79 -6.56
CA TYR A 120 -0.92 27.81 -5.53
C TYR A 120 0.57 27.47 -5.61
N GLU A 121 1.35 27.92 -4.63
CA GLU A 121 2.81 27.73 -4.60
C GLU A 121 3.23 26.46 -3.85
N GLY A 122 4.28 25.83 -4.37
CA GLY A 122 4.95 24.70 -3.76
C GLY A 122 6.42 24.60 -4.17
N ARG A 123 7.02 23.43 -3.91
CA ARG A 123 8.40 23.13 -4.27
C ARG A 123 8.51 21.70 -4.79
N ILE A 124 9.04 21.55 -6.00
CA ILE A 124 9.54 20.25 -6.46
C ILE A 124 10.91 20.06 -5.83
N ARG A 125 11.04 19.07 -4.94
CA ARG A 125 12.31 18.78 -4.28
C ARG A 125 13.32 18.20 -5.28
N ARG A 126 14.60 18.45 -5.05
CA ARG A 126 15.66 17.66 -5.69
C ARG A 126 15.56 16.20 -5.24
N ASN A 127 15.94 15.27 -6.12
CA ASN A 127 16.03 13.86 -5.80
C ASN A 127 17.16 13.65 -4.77
N PRO A 128 16.88 13.11 -3.57
CA PRO A 128 17.84 13.04 -2.46
C PRO A 128 18.83 11.86 -2.62
N ILE A 129 19.42 11.68 -3.81
CA ILE A 129 20.30 10.55 -4.14
C ILE A 129 21.53 10.47 -3.23
N ASP A 130 22.03 11.60 -2.74
CA ASP A 130 23.21 11.70 -1.87
C ASP A 130 22.88 11.61 -0.37
N LYS A 131 21.61 11.70 0.01
CA LYS A 131 21.18 11.64 1.42
C LYS A 131 21.41 10.24 1.95
N ARG A 132 22.11 10.07 3.08
CA ARG A 132 22.39 8.74 3.68
C ARG A 132 21.12 7.95 3.99
N GLU A 133 20.14 8.61 4.59
CA GLU A 133 18.89 8.01 5.03
C GLU A 133 17.72 8.60 4.23
N ILE A 134 16.89 7.74 3.65
CA ILE A 134 15.62 8.15 3.01
C ILE A 134 14.47 7.84 3.95
N VAL A 135 13.57 8.81 4.15
CA VAL A 135 12.45 8.72 5.08
C VAL A 135 11.12 8.74 4.32
N VAL A 136 10.32 7.70 4.49
CA VAL A 136 8.98 7.58 3.90
C VAL A 136 7.95 7.72 5.02
N ALA A 137 7.01 8.66 4.89
CA ALA A 137 5.83 8.73 5.75
C ALA A 137 4.66 8.04 5.06
N ALA A 138 4.05 7.06 5.73
CA ALA A 138 3.04 6.19 5.15
C ALA A 138 1.71 6.25 5.94
N PHE A 139 0.60 6.29 5.21
CA PHE A 139 -0.74 6.57 5.72
C PHE A 139 -1.77 5.64 5.06
N SER A 140 -2.85 5.38 5.77
CA SER A 140 -4.04 4.72 5.23
C SER A 140 -5.30 5.18 5.97
N CYS A 141 -6.48 4.94 5.41
CA CYS A 141 -7.75 4.91 6.15
C CYS A 141 -8.07 6.21 6.91
N ASN A 142 -8.34 7.28 6.15
CA ASN A 142 -8.68 8.62 6.63
C ASN A 142 -10.20 8.84 6.81
N SER A 143 -10.83 8.12 7.74
CA SER A 143 -12.25 8.36 8.05
C SER A 143 -12.51 9.81 8.46
N ILE A 144 -13.64 10.37 8.01
CA ILE A 144 -14.06 11.75 8.34
C ILE A 144 -15.15 11.80 9.43
N LEU A 145 -15.44 10.68 10.08
CA LEU A 145 -16.61 10.54 10.92
C LEU A 145 -16.37 11.01 12.36
N PRO A 146 -17.18 11.95 12.89
CA PRO A 146 -17.03 12.44 14.27
C PRO A 146 -17.14 11.34 15.32
N ALA A 147 -17.96 10.33 15.05
CA ALA A 147 -18.17 9.17 15.93
C ALA A 147 -16.85 8.45 16.32
N HIS A 148 -15.79 8.57 15.51
CA HIS A 148 -14.49 7.93 15.74
C HIS A 148 -13.32 8.93 15.74
N GLY A 149 -13.60 10.24 15.79
CA GLY A 149 -12.57 11.30 15.78
C GLY A 149 -12.02 11.61 14.39
N GLY A 150 -12.70 11.17 13.33
CA GLY A 150 -12.27 11.41 11.95
C GLY A 150 -12.36 12.86 11.49
N ASP A 151 -13.21 13.65 12.15
CA ASP A 151 -13.38 15.09 11.97
C ASP A 151 -12.28 15.93 12.64
N LEU A 152 -11.49 15.33 13.54
CA LEU A 152 -10.36 16.01 14.17
C LEU A 152 -9.34 16.45 13.11
N ALA A 153 -8.70 17.60 13.35
CA ALA A 153 -7.67 18.15 12.48
C ALA A 153 -6.52 17.14 12.27
N LYS A 154 -5.85 17.23 11.12
CA LYS A 154 -4.68 16.43 10.77
C LYS A 154 -3.36 17.18 10.97
N SER A 155 -3.41 18.30 11.71
CA SER A 155 -2.27 19.18 11.95
C SER A 155 -1.16 18.53 12.77
N ASP A 156 -1.49 17.55 13.62
CA ASP A 156 -0.50 16.69 14.29
C ASP A 156 0.35 15.91 13.28
N LEU A 157 -0.31 15.27 12.30
CA LEU A 157 0.37 14.53 11.24
C LEU A 157 1.22 15.46 10.36
N VAL A 158 0.65 16.59 9.92
CA VAL A 158 1.36 17.58 9.09
C VAL A 158 2.61 18.10 9.82
N ARG A 159 2.49 18.45 11.11
CA ARG A 159 3.63 18.90 11.92
C ARG A 159 4.69 17.80 12.06
N ASN A 160 4.29 16.58 12.36
CA ASN A 160 5.23 15.47 12.53
C ASN A 160 5.96 15.13 11.22
N VAL A 161 5.26 15.08 10.09
CA VAL A 161 5.86 14.85 8.75
C VAL A 161 6.89 15.92 8.42
N LYS A 162 6.61 17.18 8.76
CA LYS A 162 7.55 18.28 8.59
C LYS A 162 8.75 18.15 9.51
N ALA A 163 8.53 17.77 10.77
CA ALA A 163 9.57 17.64 11.77
C ALA A 163 10.56 16.50 11.47
N ILE A 164 10.07 15.35 11.00
CA ILE A 164 10.93 14.24 10.55
C ILE A 164 11.54 14.47 9.17
N ASP A 165 11.12 15.54 8.50
CA ASP A 165 11.42 15.87 7.10
C ASP A 165 11.33 14.67 6.15
N ALA A 166 10.13 14.09 6.06
CA ALA A 166 9.90 12.96 5.16
C ALA A 166 10.27 13.33 3.70
N ASP A 167 10.96 12.41 3.02
CA ASP A 167 11.39 12.59 1.64
C ASP A 167 10.32 12.17 0.63
N LEU A 168 9.38 11.31 1.04
CA LEU A 168 8.28 10.80 0.24
C LEU A 168 7.05 10.53 1.13
N LEU A 169 5.87 10.79 0.59
CA LEU A 169 4.58 10.48 1.21
C LEU A 169 3.91 9.33 0.48
N PHE A 170 3.39 8.35 1.22
CA PHE A 170 2.60 7.25 0.66
C PHE A 170 1.24 7.16 1.36
N PHE A 171 0.17 7.23 0.58
CA PHE A 171 -1.20 7.00 1.03
C PHE A 171 -1.71 5.70 0.38
N ALA A 172 -1.81 4.64 1.17
CA ALA A 172 -2.05 3.28 0.72
C ALA A 172 -3.49 2.99 0.27
N GLY A 173 -4.41 3.93 0.43
CA GLY A 173 -5.83 3.71 0.16
C GLY A 173 -6.72 4.31 1.24
N ASP A 174 -8.00 4.35 0.95
CA ASP A 174 -9.04 4.89 1.80
C ASP A 174 -8.75 6.35 2.20
N GLN A 175 -8.30 7.14 1.23
CA GLN A 175 -8.15 8.58 1.44
C GLN A 175 -9.53 9.23 1.62
N VAL A 176 -10.57 8.64 1.02
CA VAL A 176 -11.95 9.09 1.03
C VAL A 176 -12.91 7.99 1.52
N TYR A 177 -13.79 8.32 2.46
CA TYR A 177 -14.86 7.42 2.96
C TYR A 177 -16.29 7.83 2.56
N ASP A 178 -16.47 8.95 1.86
CA ASP A 178 -17.80 9.31 1.33
C ASP A 178 -18.01 8.59 0.00
N HIS A 179 -18.76 7.50 0.05
CA HIS A 179 -18.98 6.60 -1.07
C HIS A 179 -19.80 7.17 -2.23
N ARG A 180 -20.30 8.41 -2.11
CA ARG A 180 -21.17 9.03 -3.13
C ARG A 180 -20.62 10.36 -3.63
N ARG A 181 -19.89 11.11 -2.80
CA ARG A 181 -19.42 12.48 -3.10
C ARG A 181 -17.92 12.57 -3.00
N HIS A 182 -17.26 11.81 -3.87
CA HIS A 182 -15.80 11.71 -3.90
C HIS A 182 -15.13 13.08 -4.03
N THR A 183 -15.54 13.92 -4.97
CA THR A 183 -14.95 15.27 -5.15
C THR A 183 -14.98 16.10 -3.85
N ALA A 184 -16.07 16.07 -3.10
CA ALA A 184 -16.16 16.81 -1.83
C ALA A 184 -15.19 16.28 -0.77
N ALA A 185 -15.06 14.96 -0.69
CA ALA A 185 -14.14 14.31 0.24
C ALA A 185 -12.68 14.42 -0.18
N TRP A 186 -12.38 14.36 -1.48
CA TRP A 186 -11.05 14.56 -2.05
C TRP A 186 -10.55 15.99 -1.86
N LEU A 187 -11.44 16.99 -2.00
CA LEU A 187 -11.12 18.37 -1.62
C LEU A 187 -10.89 18.52 -0.11
N LYS A 188 -11.55 17.71 0.74
CA LYS A 188 -11.26 17.70 2.18
C LYS A 188 -9.87 17.11 2.45
N PHE A 189 -9.51 16.01 1.79
CA PHE A 189 -8.15 15.46 1.82
C PHE A 189 -7.12 16.53 1.44
N GLY A 190 -7.38 17.28 0.36
CA GLY A 190 -6.56 18.42 -0.06
C GLY A 190 -6.36 19.49 1.02
N ARG A 191 -7.42 19.86 1.73
CA ARG A 191 -7.33 20.82 2.85
C ARG A 191 -6.58 20.25 4.05
N ASP A 192 -6.67 18.94 4.29
CA ASP A 192 -6.00 18.29 5.41
C ASP A 192 -4.48 18.11 5.17
N PHE A 193 -4.06 17.81 3.93
CA PHE A 193 -2.68 17.39 3.62
C PHE A 193 -1.96 18.24 2.57
N GLY A 194 -2.63 19.18 1.90
CA GLY A 194 -2.04 20.00 0.82
C GLY A 194 -0.77 20.74 1.24
N GLU A 195 -0.66 21.09 2.52
CA GLU A 195 0.53 21.74 3.09
C GLU A 195 1.81 20.92 2.96
N ILE A 196 1.73 19.57 2.99
CA ILE A 196 2.88 18.65 2.83
C ILE A 196 2.95 18.05 1.43
N THR A 197 1.84 17.90 0.70
CA THR A 197 1.88 17.35 -0.66
C THR A 197 2.40 18.34 -1.70
N ARG A 198 2.31 19.64 -1.43
CA ARG A 198 2.87 20.70 -2.30
C ARG A 198 4.38 20.76 -2.32
N ASP A 199 5.06 20.11 -1.38
CA ASP A 199 6.51 20.16 -1.29
C ASP A 199 7.19 18.79 -1.21
N ARG A 200 6.46 17.67 -1.15
CA ARG A 200 7.01 16.32 -1.12
C ARG A 200 6.37 15.45 -2.20
N PRO A 201 7.16 14.62 -2.91
CA PRO A 201 6.57 13.68 -3.85
C PRO A 201 5.61 12.77 -3.09
N THR A 202 4.43 12.58 -3.67
CA THR A 202 3.34 11.88 -3.02
C THR A 202 2.89 10.73 -3.92
N ILE A 203 2.72 9.56 -3.34
CA ILE A 203 2.07 8.41 -3.96
C ILE A 203 0.72 8.24 -3.27
N THR A 204 -0.37 8.31 -4.04
CA THR A 204 -1.71 7.91 -3.60
C THR A 204 -2.23 6.80 -4.51
N ILE A 205 -2.80 5.76 -3.92
CA ILE A 205 -3.46 4.67 -4.65
C ILE A 205 -4.88 4.48 -4.09
N PRO A 206 -5.93 4.33 -4.94
CA PRO A 206 -7.28 4.08 -4.47
C PRO A 206 -7.42 2.67 -3.88
N ASP A 207 -8.20 2.57 -2.80
CA ASP A 207 -8.77 1.31 -2.31
C ASP A 207 -10.31 1.32 -2.45
N ASP A 208 -10.98 0.39 -1.79
CA ASP A 208 -12.42 0.16 -1.87
C ASP A 208 -13.27 1.38 -1.50
N HIS A 209 -12.97 2.09 -0.40
CA HIS A 209 -13.76 3.24 0.01
C HIS A 209 -13.62 4.42 -0.95
N ASP A 210 -12.47 4.58 -1.61
CA ASP A 210 -12.25 5.64 -2.61
C ASP A 210 -13.16 5.46 -3.83
N VAL A 211 -13.32 4.21 -4.29
CA VAL A 211 -14.21 3.88 -5.41
C VAL A 211 -15.67 3.71 -5.00
N GLY A 212 -15.99 4.05 -3.75
CA GLY A 212 -17.34 4.11 -3.22
C GLY A 212 -17.95 2.77 -2.82
N GLN A 213 -17.11 1.80 -2.46
CA GLN A 213 -17.49 0.47 -1.97
C GLN A 213 -16.98 0.25 -0.53
N SER A 214 -17.51 -0.76 0.17
CA SER A 214 -17.01 -1.16 1.50
C SER A 214 -15.98 -2.28 1.45
N ASN A 215 -15.84 -2.89 0.28
CA ASN A 215 -14.93 -3.98 -0.07
C ASN A 215 -14.72 -3.91 -1.60
N LEU A 216 -13.53 -4.27 -2.09
CA LEU A 216 -13.24 -4.26 -3.53
C LEU A 216 -12.49 -5.53 -3.96
N TRP A 217 -13.15 -6.28 -4.83
CA TRP A 217 -12.54 -7.30 -5.67
C TRP A 217 -12.72 -6.87 -7.13
N GLY A 218 -11.76 -6.13 -7.69
CA GLY A 218 -11.95 -5.41 -8.95
C GLY A 218 -12.23 -6.30 -10.16
N ALA A 219 -11.90 -7.59 -10.10
CA ALA A 219 -12.18 -8.61 -11.10
C ALA A 219 -11.92 -8.14 -12.55
N SER A 220 -10.80 -7.42 -12.75
CA SER A 220 -10.39 -6.84 -14.04
C SER A 220 -11.39 -5.84 -14.61
N GLY A 221 -12.05 -5.04 -13.77
CA GLY A 221 -12.95 -3.96 -14.22
C GLY A 221 -14.37 -4.41 -14.55
N LYS A 222 -14.81 -5.59 -14.11
CA LYS A 222 -16.19 -6.04 -14.30
C LYS A 222 -17.19 -5.04 -13.68
N GLN A 223 -18.44 -5.12 -14.13
CA GLN A 223 -19.54 -4.49 -13.41
C GLN A 223 -20.03 -5.45 -12.33
N SER A 224 -19.97 -5.01 -11.08
CA SER A 224 -20.61 -5.73 -9.97
C SER A 224 -22.12 -5.52 -10.04
N LYS A 225 -22.89 -6.59 -9.79
CA LYS A 225 -24.35 -6.54 -9.67
C LYS A 225 -24.80 -6.45 -8.20
N LEU A 226 -23.89 -6.66 -7.25
CA LEU A 226 -24.16 -6.55 -5.82
C LEU A 226 -23.62 -5.23 -5.26
N GLU A 227 -24.38 -4.60 -4.36
CA GLU A 227 -23.93 -3.41 -3.63
C GLU A 227 -22.78 -3.72 -2.65
N SER A 228 -22.52 -4.99 -2.35
CA SER A 228 -21.35 -5.42 -1.57
C SER A 228 -20.08 -5.60 -2.42
N GLY A 229 -20.18 -5.62 -3.75
CA GLY A 229 -19.05 -5.91 -4.64
C GLY A 229 -18.58 -7.38 -4.63
N ALA A 230 -19.22 -8.26 -3.86
CA ALA A 230 -18.71 -9.61 -3.61
C ALA A 230 -18.71 -10.54 -4.83
N ASP A 231 -19.50 -10.26 -5.87
CA ASP A 231 -19.47 -10.95 -7.18
C ASP A 231 -18.34 -10.46 -8.10
N GLY A 232 -17.55 -9.49 -7.63
CA GLY A 232 -16.41 -8.92 -8.33
C GLY A 232 -16.79 -7.78 -9.27
N GLY A 233 -15.90 -6.80 -9.37
CA GLY A 233 -16.05 -5.60 -10.17
C GLY A 233 -16.44 -4.37 -9.37
N TYR A 234 -16.85 -3.34 -10.11
CA TYR A 234 -17.24 -2.03 -9.60
C TYR A 234 -18.75 -1.86 -9.76
N PHE A 235 -19.48 -1.54 -8.67
CA PHE A 235 -20.92 -1.26 -8.72
C PHE A 235 -21.23 0.22 -8.96
N ARG A 236 -20.26 1.13 -8.76
CA ARG A 236 -20.40 2.53 -9.17
C ARG A 236 -20.34 2.65 -10.71
N PRO A 237 -20.94 3.70 -11.31
CA PRO A 237 -20.82 3.97 -12.74
C PRO A 237 -19.35 4.05 -13.17
N VAL A 238 -19.03 3.54 -14.37
CA VAL A 238 -17.64 3.48 -14.86
C VAL A 238 -16.97 4.84 -14.92
N GLU A 239 -17.72 5.89 -15.26
CA GLU A 239 -17.19 7.27 -15.30
C GLU A 239 -16.86 7.83 -13.92
N TYR A 240 -17.56 7.37 -12.87
CA TYR A 240 -17.17 7.69 -11.49
C TYR A 240 -15.84 7.00 -11.13
N VAL A 241 -15.69 5.71 -11.48
CA VAL A 241 -14.45 4.95 -11.21
C VAL A 241 -13.25 5.58 -11.94
N LYS A 242 -13.42 5.92 -13.22
CA LYS A 242 -12.39 6.62 -14.01
C LYS A 242 -12.04 7.98 -13.42
N MET A 243 -13.02 8.72 -12.90
CA MET A 243 -12.78 10.00 -12.23
C MET A 243 -11.95 9.82 -10.95
N VAL A 244 -12.32 8.86 -10.09
CA VAL A 244 -11.57 8.55 -8.86
C VAL A 244 -10.12 8.21 -9.19
N GLU A 245 -9.91 7.26 -10.11
CA GLU A 245 -8.58 6.85 -10.56
C GLU A 245 -7.79 8.06 -11.09
N ARG A 246 -8.37 8.83 -12.00
CA ARG A 246 -7.71 10.01 -12.58
C ARG A 246 -7.25 11.00 -11.51
N VAL A 247 -8.13 11.44 -10.60
CA VAL A 247 -7.77 12.50 -9.64
C VAL A 247 -6.82 12.01 -8.56
N GLN A 248 -6.77 10.70 -8.29
CA GLN A 248 -5.87 10.12 -7.29
C GLN A 248 -4.55 9.61 -7.87
N THR A 249 -4.42 9.31 -9.17
CA THR A 249 -3.21 8.62 -9.68
C THR A 249 -2.54 9.26 -10.90
N SER A 250 -3.13 10.28 -11.53
CA SER A 250 -2.56 10.83 -12.79
C SER A 250 -1.18 11.48 -12.65
N HIS A 251 -0.79 11.87 -11.43
CA HIS A 251 0.54 12.43 -11.13
C HIS A 251 1.61 11.35 -10.90
N LEU A 252 1.23 10.06 -10.82
CA LEU A 252 2.17 8.96 -10.73
C LEU A 252 2.92 8.77 -12.07
N PRO A 253 4.08 8.10 -12.07
CA PRO A 253 4.76 7.70 -13.30
C PRO A 253 3.82 6.92 -14.23
N ASP A 254 4.17 6.87 -15.52
CA ASP A 254 3.30 6.20 -16.48
C ASP A 254 3.18 4.70 -16.15
N PRO A 255 2.01 4.08 -16.37
CA PRO A 255 1.82 2.67 -16.04
C PRO A 255 2.78 1.78 -16.83
N PHE A 256 3.23 0.69 -16.21
CA PHE A 256 4.15 -0.27 -16.84
C PHE A 256 3.57 -0.83 -18.14
N ASP A 257 2.30 -1.18 -18.12
CA ASP A 257 1.52 -1.46 -19.32
C ASP A 257 0.17 -0.72 -19.18
N PRO A 258 -0.07 0.34 -19.98
CA PRO A 258 -1.21 1.24 -19.83
C PRO A 258 -2.53 0.69 -20.41
N THR A 259 -2.55 -0.56 -20.90
CA THR A 259 -3.76 -1.14 -21.50
C THR A 259 -4.92 -1.15 -20.48
N PRO A 260 -6.07 -0.51 -20.78
CA PRO A 260 -7.22 -0.52 -19.88
C PRO A 260 -7.71 -1.93 -19.58
N VAL A 261 -8.35 -2.11 -18.42
CA VAL A 261 -9.12 -3.32 -18.12
C VAL A 261 -10.54 -3.22 -18.71
N LEU A 262 -11.43 -4.15 -18.33
CA LEU A 262 -12.80 -4.15 -18.84
C LEU A 262 -13.50 -2.79 -18.61
N ARG A 263 -14.43 -2.47 -19.51
CA ARG A 263 -15.18 -1.20 -19.53
C ARG A 263 -14.31 0.05 -19.74
N GLY A 264 -13.05 -0.13 -20.16
CA GLY A 264 -12.12 0.97 -20.42
C GLY A 264 -11.64 1.69 -19.16
N ILE A 265 -11.70 1.02 -18.00
CA ILE A 265 -11.10 1.53 -16.77
C ILE A 265 -9.58 1.44 -16.92
N GLY A 266 -8.87 2.52 -16.59
CA GLY A 266 -7.42 2.55 -16.69
C GLY A 266 -6.71 1.68 -15.64
N VAL A 267 -5.40 1.83 -15.64
CA VAL A 267 -4.44 1.17 -14.76
C VAL A 267 -3.35 2.18 -14.41
N TYR A 268 -2.74 2.04 -13.23
CA TYR A 268 -1.70 2.91 -12.70
C TYR A 268 -0.51 2.17 -12.07
N TYR A 269 -0.50 0.82 -12.03
CA TYR A 269 0.67 0.09 -11.53
C TYR A 269 1.94 0.47 -12.30
N THR A 270 2.96 0.86 -11.56
CA THR A 270 4.19 1.45 -12.11
C THR A 270 5.32 1.39 -11.07
N GLN A 271 6.47 1.94 -11.43
CA GLN A 271 7.59 2.14 -10.52
C GLN A 271 7.90 3.61 -10.30
N LEU A 272 8.41 3.95 -9.11
CA LEU A 272 9.04 5.23 -8.82
C LEU A 272 10.43 4.97 -8.24
N ASN A 273 11.45 5.61 -8.80
CA ASN A 273 12.79 5.65 -8.22
C ASN A 273 13.01 7.02 -7.56
N TRP A 274 13.21 7.04 -6.24
CA TRP A 274 13.42 8.27 -5.48
C TRP A 274 14.43 8.06 -4.34
N GLY A 275 15.46 8.89 -4.25
CA GLY A 275 16.49 8.79 -3.21
C GLY A 275 17.35 7.53 -3.26
N ARG A 276 17.40 6.86 -4.42
CA ARG A 276 17.92 5.49 -4.62
C ARG A 276 17.06 4.39 -3.98
N ILE A 277 15.77 4.63 -3.76
CA ILE A 277 14.81 3.58 -3.40
C ILE A 277 13.89 3.35 -4.60
N SER A 278 13.72 2.08 -5.00
CA SER A 278 12.80 1.71 -6.08
C SER A 278 11.50 1.18 -5.50
N PHE A 279 10.42 1.91 -5.72
CA PHE A 279 9.07 1.61 -5.25
C PHE A 279 8.26 0.97 -6.38
N ALA A 280 7.80 -0.26 -6.21
CA ALA A 280 6.72 -0.84 -7.01
C ALA A 280 5.38 -0.39 -6.45
N ILE A 281 4.59 0.30 -7.26
CA ILE A 281 3.24 0.76 -6.94
C ILE A 281 2.26 -0.25 -7.55
N LEU A 282 1.47 -0.92 -6.72
CA LEU A 282 0.56 -1.99 -7.13
C LEU A 282 -0.91 -1.53 -7.14
N GLU A 283 -1.74 -2.26 -7.87
CA GLU A 283 -3.21 -2.25 -7.76
C GLU A 283 -3.68 -3.64 -7.36
N ASP A 284 -3.45 -4.00 -6.10
CA ASP A 284 -3.71 -5.36 -5.64
C ASP A 284 -5.21 -5.73 -5.66
N ARG A 285 -6.09 -4.72 -5.60
CA ARG A 285 -7.54 -4.86 -5.74
C ARG A 285 -8.02 -5.05 -7.18
N LYS A 286 -7.35 -4.46 -8.17
CA LYS A 286 -7.88 -4.29 -9.54
C LYS A 286 -8.24 -5.61 -10.23
N TRP A 287 -7.41 -6.64 -10.06
CA TRP A 287 -7.60 -7.96 -10.67
C TRP A 287 -8.21 -8.98 -9.72
N LYS A 288 -8.32 -8.65 -8.43
CA LYS A 288 -8.72 -9.60 -7.40
C LYS A 288 -10.12 -10.14 -7.68
N THR A 289 -10.28 -11.45 -7.56
CA THR A 289 -11.55 -12.14 -7.83
C THR A 289 -12.52 -11.99 -6.67
N GLY A 290 -13.80 -11.75 -6.96
CA GLY A 290 -14.85 -11.71 -5.94
C GLY A 290 -15.18 -13.11 -5.40
N PRO A 291 -15.45 -13.26 -4.08
CA PRO A 291 -15.72 -14.57 -3.49
C PRO A 291 -17.11 -15.13 -3.85
N LYS A 292 -18.11 -14.28 -4.09
CA LYS A 292 -19.49 -14.74 -4.37
C LYS A 292 -19.56 -15.49 -5.70
N GLY A 293 -20.12 -16.70 -5.66
CA GLY A 293 -20.25 -17.57 -6.82
C GLY A 293 -19.00 -18.42 -7.10
N LEU A 294 -17.88 -18.14 -6.43
CA LEU A 294 -16.66 -18.94 -6.49
C LEU A 294 -16.46 -19.77 -5.22
N VAL A 295 -16.59 -19.13 -4.05
CA VAL A 295 -16.44 -19.74 -2.74
C VAL A 295 -17.82 -19.96 -2.11
N PRO A 296 -18.13 -21.18 -1.61
CA PRO A 296 -19.35 -21.40 -0.84
C PRO A 296 -19.41 -20.49 0.38
N GLN A 297 -20.57 -19.89 0.65
CA GLN A 297 -20.73 -18.99 1.78
C GLN A 297 -20.64 -19.78 3.10
N ARG A 298 -19.66 -19.44 3.95
CA ARG A 298 -19.35 -20.13 5.23
C ARG A 298 -19.38 -19.19 6.43
N GLY A 299 -20.17 -18.13 6.31
CA GLY A 299 -20.31 -17.09 7.31
C GLY A 299 -21.46 -16.14 6.97
N PRO A 300 -21.64 -15.08 7.76
CA PRO A 300 -22.74 -14.13 7.56
C PRO A 300 -22.61 -13.32 6.26
N ARG A 301 -21.40 -13.21 5.70
CA ARG A 301 -21.11 -12.55 4.43
C ARG A 301 -20.39 -13.51 3.46
N PRO A 302 -20.47 -13.31 2.14
CA PRO A 302 -19.75 -14.14 1.15
C PRO A 302 -18.24 -14.15 1.32
N ASP A 303 -17.69 -13.08 1.89
CA ASP A 303 -16.25 -12.85 2.15
C ASP A 303 -15.82 -13.24 3.57
N HIS A 304 -16.74 -13.74 4.40
CA HIS A 304 -16.47 -14.14 5.78
C HIS A 304 -16.52 -15.66 5.94
N ILE A 305 -15.52 -16.19 6.63
CA ILE A 305 -15.52 -17.56 7.13
C ILE A 305 -15.40 -17.51 8.66
N THR A 306 -16.33 -18.16 9.35
CA THR A 306 -16.38 -18.19 10.82
C THR A 306 -16.08 -19.56 11.41
N ASP A 307 -16.22 -20.61 10.61
CA ASP A 307 -15.95 -21.99 11.02
C ASP A 307 -14.43 -22.18 11.25
N PRO A 308 -13.99 -22.46 12.50
CA PRO A 308 -12.57 -22.65 12.80
C PRO A 308 -12.01 -23.96 12.23
N ASP A 309 -12.87 -24.94 11.92
CA ASP A 309 -12.46 -26.28 11.49
C ASP A 309 -12.50 -26.45 9.96
N TYR A 310 -12.76 -25.37 9.21
CA TYR A 310 -12.79 -25.42 7.75
C TYR A 310 -11.41 -25.68 7.16
N ASP A 311 -11.35 -26.43 6.05
CA ASP A 311 -10.10 -26.61 5.28
C ASP A 311 -9.80 -25.35 4.45
N PRO A 312 -8.69 -24.62 4.70
CA PRO A 312 -8.34 -23.46 3.92
C PRO A 312 -8.06 -23.76 2.44
N LYS A 313 -7.66 -24.99 2.08
CA LYS A 313 -7.46 -25.37 0.68
C LYS A 313 -8.76 -25.39 -0.12
N SER A 314 -9.91 -25.55 0.55
CA SER A 314 -11.22 -25.56 -0.09
C SER A 314 -11.60 -24.23 -0.77
N ILE A 315 -10.88 -23.14 -0.46
CA ILE A 315 -11.10 -21.81 -1.05
C ILE A 315 -9.95 -21.34 -1.95
N ASP A 316 -8.85 -22.08 -2.05
CA ASP A 316 -7.76 -21.79 -2.99
C ASP A 316 -8.07 -22.40 -4.37
N LEU A 317 -8.98 -21.75 -5.09
CA LEU A 317 -9.53 -22.30 -6.33
C LEU A 317 -8.70 -21.85 -7.55
N PRO A 318 -8.45 -22.72 -8.56
CA PRO A 318 -7.61 -22.38 -9.72
C PRO A 318 -8.03 -21.13 -10.50
N ARG A 319 -9.32 -20.78 -10.45
CA ARG A 319 -9.91 -19.63 -11.13
C ARG A 319 -9.77 -18.33 -10.33
N ALA A 320 -9.33 -18.39 -9.08
CA ALA A 320 -9.17 -17.24 -8.21
C ALA A 320 -7.89 -16.48 -8.58
N VAL A 321 -8.03 -15.18 -8.82
CA VAL A 321 -6.94 -14.28 -9.19
C VAL A 321 -6.74 -13.26 -8.08
N LEU A 322 -5.47 -12.93 -7.79
CA LEU A 322 -5.09 -11.80 -6.94
C LEU A 322 -4.57 -10.63 -7.79
N LEU A 323 -3.27 -10.60 -8.10
CA LEU A 323 -2.64 -9.50 -8.85
C LEU A 323 -2.88 -9.53 -10.37
N GLY A 324 -3.16 -10.72 -10.92
CA GLY A 324 -3.23 -10.94 -12.37
C GLY A 324 -1.85 -11.00 -13.05
N GLU A 325 -1.80 -11.59 -14.24
CA GLU A 325 -0.54 -11.87 -14.95
C GLU A 325 0.24 -10.60 -15.35
N ARG A 326 -0.47 -9.50 -15.63
CA ARG A 326 0.16 -8.22 -16.02
C ARG A 326 0.98 -7.61 -14.88
N GLN A 327 0.45 -7.59 -13.66
CA GLN A 327 1.22 -7.13 -12.49
C GLN A 327 2.32 -8.11 -12.09
N LEU A 328 2.10 -9.42 -12.22
CA LEU A 328 3.15 -10.41 -11.97
C LEU A 328 4.32 -10.25 -12.95
N LYS A 329 4.04 -9.97 -14.22
CA LYS A 329 5.05 -9.63 -15.23
C LYS A 329 5.79 -8.33 -14.87
N PHE A 330 5.07 -7.31 -14.43
CA PHE A 330 5.69 -6.07 -13.93
C PHE A 330 6.65 -6.36 -12.77
N LEU A 331 6.21 -7.11 -11.75
CA LEU A 331 7.05 -7.45 -10.60
C LEU A 331 8.28 -8.28 -10.99
N ASP A 332 8.17 -9.17 -11.98
CA ASP A 332 9.30 -9.93 -12.51
C ASP A 332 10.33 -9.04 -13.20
N VAL A 333 9.90 -8.06 -14.00
CA VAL A 333 10.79 -7.08 -14.66
C VAL A 333 11.41 -6.13 -13.63
N TRP A 334 10.58 -5.52 -12.79
CA TRP A 334 11.00 -4.58 -11.75
C TRP A 334 11.94 -5.21 -10.72
N GLY A 335 11.73 -6.48 -10.35
CA GLY A 335 12.55 -7.18 -9.37
C GLY A 335 13.98 -7.48 -9.86
N ARG A 336 14.17 -7.57 -11.17
CA ARG A 336 15.49 -7.76 -11.80
C ARG A 336 16.22 -6.44 -12.05
N ASP A 337 15.49 -5.37 -12.32
CA ASP A 337 16.06 -4.05 -12.59
C ASP A 337 16.45 -3.33 -11.30
N TRP A 338 17.74 -3.16 -11.04
CA TRP A 338 18.25 -2.42 -9.87
C TRP A 338 18.77 -1.02 -10.23
N HIS A 339 18.49 -0.54 -11.44
CA HIS A 339 19.04 0.71 -11.94
C HIS A 339 18.71 1.89 -11.02
N GLY A 340 19.76 2.56 -10.55
CA GLY A 340 19.64 3.72 -9.66
C GLY A 340 19.06 3.40 -8.28
N ALA A 341 18.96 2.13 -7.88
CA ALA A 341 18.29 1.72 -6.65
C ALA A 341 19.19 0.89 -5.73
N ASP A 342 19.11 1.19 -4.45
CA ASP A 342 19.78 0.51 -3.34
C ASP A 342 18.84 -0.39 -2.55
N PHE A 343 17.55 -0.09 -2.56
CA PHE A 343 16.49 -0.85 -1.91
C PHE A 343 15.29 -1.01 -2.84
N LYS A 344 14.52 -2.06 -2.59
CA LYS A 344 13.25 -2.37 -3.25
C LYS A 344 12.12 -2.31 -2.24
N VAL A 345 11.02 -1.67 -2.61
CA VAL A 345 9.84 -1.52 -1.76
C VAL A 345 8.59 -1.76 -2.60
N ALA A 346 7.69 -2.62 -2.15
CA ALA A 346 6.37 -2.77 -2.73
C ALA A 346 5.33 -1.98 -1.93
N LEU A 347 4.47 -1.27 -2.64
CA LEU A 347 3.39 -0.44 -2.09
C LEU A 347 2.06 -1.00 -2.60
N SER A 348 1.16 -1.36 -1.70
CA SER A 348 -0.17 -1.88 -2.08
C SER A 348 -1.25 -1.44 -1.09
N GLN A 349 -2.50 -1.72 -1.43
CA GLN A 349 -3.64 -1.36 -0.60
C GLN A 349 -3.67 -2.18 0.68
N THR A 350 -3.49 -3.50 0.59
CA THR A 350 -3.56 -4.39 1.76
C THR A 350 -2.46 -5.44 1.81
N ILE A 351 -2.19 -5.95 3.01
CA ILE A 351 -1.12 -6.92 3.30
C ILE A 351 -1.43 -8.32 2.75
N PHE A 352 -0.36 -9.04 2.34
CA PHE A 352 -0.44 -10.39 1.76
C PHE A 352 -0.65 -11.51 2.82
N CYS A 353 -1.56 -11.30 3.77
CA CYS A 353 -2.03 -12.29 4.74
C CYS A 353 -3.37 -11.88 5.37
N GLY A 354 -4.03 -12.82 6.06
CA GLY A 354 -5.14 -12.53 6.96
C GLY A 354 -4.62 -11.88 8.25
N GLY A 355 -4.54 -10.55 8.27
CA GLY A 355 -3.90 -9.78 9.34
C GLY A 355 -4.74 -9.53 10.60
N ALA A 356 -5.99 -9.97 10.63
CA ALA A 356 -6.93 -9.71 11.73
C ALA A 356 -7.86 -10.89 12.01
N HIS A 357 -8.10 -11.15 13.29
CA HIS A 357 -8.95 -12.24 13.78
C HIS A 357 -10.32 -11.75 14.27
N VAL A 358 -10.40 -10.52 14.76
CA VAL A 358 -11.62 -9.93 15.31
C VAL A 358 -11.90 -8.63 14.59
N HIS A 359 -13.15 -8.45 14.17
CA HIS A 359 -13.56 -7.40 13.24
C HIS A 359 -14.80 -6.64 13.75
N GLY A 360 -14.71 -5.32 13.73
CA GLY A 360 -15.78 -4.38 14.11
C GLY A 360 -16.03 -4.29 15.63
N ASN A 361 -16.26 -5.43 16.28
CA ASN A 361 -16.44 -5.56 17.72
C ASN A 361 -15.86 -6.89 18.23
N LEU A 362 -15.71 -7.02 19.55
CA LEU A 362 -15.05 -8.17 20.18
C LEU A 362 -15.76 -9.53 19.95
N LYS A 363 -17.02 -9.54 19.52
CA LYS A 363 -17.75 -10.76 19.15
C LYS A 363 -17.61 -11.11 17.67
N GLY A 364 -17.06 -10.22 16.85
CA GLY A 364 -16.89 -10.38 15.41
C GLY A 364 -15.65 -11.20 15.04
N ARG A 365 -15.44 -12.34 15.70
CA ARG A 365 -14.33 -13.23 15.34
C ARG A 365 -14.58 -13.85 13.96
N LEU A 366 -13.57 -13.77 13.10
CA LEU A 366 -13.52 -14.46 11.82
C LEU A 366 -12.36 -15.46 11.86
N GLN A 367 -12.58 -16.58 11.20
CA GLN A 367 -11.48 -17.47 10.85
C GLN A 367 -10.73 -16.91 9.65
N ALA A 368 -11.44 -16.42 8.63
CA ALA A 368 -10.82 -15.79 7.46
C ALA A 368 -11.68 -14.67 6.86
N ASP A 369 -11.00 -13.62 6.38
CA ASP A 369 -11.57 -12.45 5.70
C ASP A 369 -11.02 -12.37 4.27
N LEU A 370 -11.81 -12.84 3.29
CA LEU A 370 -11.42 -12.95 1.88
C LEU A 370 -11.18 -11.58 1.22
N ASP A 371 -11.46 -10.48 1.92
CA ASP A 371 -11.08 -9.14 1.48
C ASP A 371 -9.58 -8.88 1.62
N SER A 372 -8.90 -9.48 2.60
CA SER A 372 -7.45 -9.37 2.76
C SER A 372 -6.67 -10.10 1.65
N ASN A 373 -5.43 -9.70 1.37
CA ASN A 373 -4.60 -10.39 0.36
C ASN A 373 -3.93 -11.67 0.88
N GLY A 374 -4.40 -12.22 2.01
CA GLY A 374 -4.15 -13.62 2.36
C GLY A 374 -4.82 -14.61 1.41
N TRP A 375 -5.84 -14.15 0.66
CA TRP A 375 -6.58 -14.94 -0.31
C TRP A 375 -6.66 -14.28 -1.69
N PRO A 376 -6.64 -15.07 -2.78
CA PRO A 376 -6.39 -16.52 -2.84
C PRO A 376 -4.94 -16.88 -2.53
N GLN A 377 -4.71 -18.00 -1.84
CA GLN A 377 -3.39 -18.41 -1.36
C GLN A 377 -2.38 -18.61 -2.50
N THR A 378 -2.80 -19.23 -3.61
CA THR A 378 -1.95 -19.38 -4.80
C THR A 378 -1.54 -18.02 -5.36
N GLY A 379 -2.48 -17.07 -5.47
CA GLY A 379 -2.21 -15.71 -5.94
C GLY A 379 -1.28 -14.94 -4.99
N ARG A 380 -1.53 -15.05 -3.68
CA ARG A 380 -0.70 -14.50 -2.61
C ARG A 380 0.73 -15.03 -2.68
N ASN A 381 0.89 -16.34 -2.82
CA ASN A 381 2.21 -16.97 -2.86
C ASN A 381 3.01 -16.55 -4.10
N LYS A 382 2.37 -16.35 -5.25
CA LYS A 382 3.02 -15.76 -6.43
C LYS A 382 3.55 -14.34 -6.14
N ALA A 383 2.73 -13.49 -5.52
CA ALA A 383 3.12 -12.12 -5.16
C ALA A 383 4.31 -12.11 -4.17
N VAL A 384 4.17 -12.84 -3.06
CA VAL A 384 5.20 -12.92 -2.02
C VAL A 384 6.51 -13.51 -2.55
N ARG A 385 6.46 -14.53 -3.43
CA ARG A 385 7.65 -15.05 -4.12
C ARG A 385 8.30 -13.97 -4.99
N ALA A 386 7.53 -13.20 -5.75
CA ALA A 386 8.09 -12.15 -6.60
C ALA A 386 8.83 -11.07 -5.78
N LEU A 387 8.24 -10.63 -4.67
CA LEU A 387 8.87 -9.65 -3.76
C LEU A 387 10.13 -10.20 -3.09
N ARG A 388 10.10 -11.47 -2.66
CA ARG A 388 11.26 -12.17 -2.09
C ARG A 388 12.49 -12.10 -2.99
N LYS A 389 12.32 -12.38 -4.28
CA LYS A 389 13.44 -12.45 -5.23
C LYS A 389 14.23 -11.14 -5.38
N CYS A 390 13.68 -10.01 -4.93
CA CYS A 390 14.34 -8.72 -4.98
C CYS A 390 14.51 -8.08 -3.59
N PHE A 391 14.38 -8.87 -2.51
CA PHE A 391 14.59 -8.43 -1.14
C PHE A 391 13.71 -7.22 -0.77
N ALA A 392 12.49 -7.16 -1.31
CA ALA A 392 11.62 -6.01 -1.15
C ALA A 392 10.91 -6.01 0.23
N LEU A 393 10.88 -4.83 0.87
CA LEU A 393 9.94 -4.56 1.96
C LEU A 393 8.55 -4.32 1.37
N HIS A 394 7.49 -4.81 2.00
CA HIS A 394 6.10 -4.48 1.65
C HIS A 394 5.49 -3.44 2.62
N ILE A 395 4.94 -2.35 2.10
CA ILE A 395 4.19 -1.35 2.89
C ILE A 395 2.76 -1.31 2.37
N ALA A 396 1.77 -1.39 3.27
CA ALA A 396 0.35 -1.41 2.91
C ALA A 396 -0.57 -0.77 3.96
N GLY A 397 -1.87 -0.70 3.66
CA GLY A 397 -2.94 -0.13 4.50
C GLY A 397 -4.12 -1.10 4.69
N ASP A 398 -5.36 -0.58 4.55
CA ASP A 398 -6.67 -1.27 4.65
C ASP A 398 -7.02 -1.87 6.02
N GLN A 399 -6.11 -2.61 6.65
CA GLN A 399 -6.46 -3.48 7.78
C GLN A 399 -6.91 -2.73 9.04
N HIS A 400 -6.81 -1.41 9.10
CA HIS A 400 -7.14 -0.61 10.30
C HIS A 400 -6.41 -1.08 11.56
N LEU A 401 -5.30 -1.78 11.37
CA LEU A 401 -4.53 -2.44 12.40
C LEU A 401 -3.09 -2.43 11.93
N ALA A 402 -2.24 -1.67 12.62
CA ALA A 402 -0.83 -1.68 12.29
C ALA A 402 -0.24 -3.05 12.65
N THR A 403 0.51 -3.64 11.72
CA THR A 403 1.13 -4.95 11.93
C THR A 403 2.51 -4.99 11.29
N LEU A 404 3.41 -5.77 11.92
CA LEU A 404 4.65 -6.22 11.31
C LEU A 404 4.59 -7.74 11.16
N PHE A 405 4.56 -8.20 9.91
CA PHE A 405 4.64 -9.63 9.60
C PHE A 405 5.93 -9.94 8.85
N HIS A 406 6.56 -11.06 9.18
CA HIS A 406 7.55 -11.69 8.32
C HIS A 406 6.87 -12.86 7.62
N HIS A 407 6.75 -12.75 6.30
CA HIS A 407 5.99 -13.70 5.50
C HIS A 407 6.76 -15.00 5.28
N GLY A 408 6.00 -16.09 5.23
CA GLY A 408 6.45 -17.38 4.74
C GLY A 408 5.65 -17.86 3.54
N VAL A 409 6.27 -18.56 2.61
CA VAL A 409 5.64 -19.25 1.47
C VAL A 409 5.72 -20.76 1.69
N ASP A 410 6.94 -21.28 1.79
CA ASP A 410 7.19 -22.71 1.98
C ASP A 410 7.27 -23.04 3.48
N THR A 411 7.84 -22.14 4.28
CA THR A 411 7.86 -22.17 5.75
C THR A 411 7.88 -20.75 6.33
N TRP A 412 7.74 -20.59 7.65
CA TRP A 412 7.82 -19.29 8.32
C TRP A 412 9.14 -18.56 8.04
N ARG A 413 9.06 -17.24 7.88
CA ARG A 413 10.21 -16.34 7.68
C ARG A 413 11.09 -16.66 6.47
N ASP A 414 10.57 -17.37 5.46
CA ASP A 414 11.33 -17.68 4.26
C ASP A 414 11.22 -16.60 3.16
N SER A 415 10.66 -15.43 3.46
CA SER A 415 10.30 -14.38 2.49
C SER A 415 10.45 -12.96 3.07
N GLY A 416 9.74 -11.98 2.49
CA GLY A 416 9.82 -10.56 2.84
C GLY A 416 9.09 -10.18 4.14
N TRP A 417 9.44 -9.01 4.68
CA TRP A 417 8.69 -8.32 5.73
C TRP A 417 7.58 -7.45 5.13
N SER A 418 6.49 -7.30 5.88
CA SER A 418 5.48 -6.29 5.60
C SER A 418 5.20 -5.40 6.82
N PHE A 419 4.88 -4.14 6.52
CA PHE A 419 4.36 -3.17 7.46
C PHE A 419 3.00 -2.67 6.98
N CYS A 420 1.94 -3.14 7.64
CA CYS A 420 0.63 -2.50 7.52
C CYS A 420 0.63 -1.24 8.39
N THR A 421 0.39 -0.07 7.81
CA THR A 421 0.32 1.17 8.58
C THR A 421 -0.99 1.27 9.36
N PRO A 422 -1.01 1.97 10.52
CA PRO A 422 -2.24 2.25 11.22
C PRO A 422 -3.15 3.17 10.39
N ALA A 423 -4.46 3.08 10.62
CA ALA A 423 -5.41 4.03 10.06
C ALA A 423 -5.18 5.45 10.62
N ILE A 424 -5.24 6.48 9.78
CA ILE A 424 -5.22 7.89 10.20
C ILE A 424 -6.37 8.15 11.17
N ALA A 425 -7.56 7.62 10.87
CA ALA A 425 -8.74 7.71 11.71
C ALA A 425 -9.51 6.39 11.67
N ASN A 426 -9.27 5.55 12.68
CA ASN A 426 -9.77 4.18 12.71
C ASN A 426 -11.28 4.09 13.00
N LEU A 427 -12.07 3.87 11.94
CA LEU A 427 -13.53 3.72 12.05
C LEU A 427 -13.94 2.27 12.35
N TYR A 428 -13.25 1.29 11.78
CA TYR A 428 -13.59 -0.12 11.83
C TYR A 428 -12.48 -0.89 12.54
N LEU A 429 -12.70 -1.20 13.81
CA LEU A 429 -11.66 -1.77 14.65
C LEU A 429 -11.38 -3.22 14.25
N ARG A 430 -10.10 -3.57 14.16
CA ARG A 430 -9.63 -4.93 13.94
C ARG A 430 -8.59 -5.28 15.01
N TRP A 431 -8.48 -6.55 15.38
CA TRP A 431 -7.48 -7.05 16.32
C TRP A 431 -6.76 -8.27 15.78
N TRP A 432 -5.44 -8.30 15.99
CA TRP A 432 -4.66 -9.52 15.93
C TRP A 432 -4.81 -10.25 17.26
N GLN A 433 -5.61 -11.31 17.26
CA GLN A 433 -5.89 -12.11 18.44
C GLN A 433 -5.96 -13.59 18.05
N PRO A 434 -4.82 -14.27 17.82
CA PRO A 434 -4.81 -15.70 17.55
C PRO A 434 -5.36 -16.47 18.75
N SER A 435 -6.00 -17.61 18.50
CA SER A 435 -6.55 -18.49 19.55
C SER A 435 -5.47 -19.34 20.22
N THR A 436 -4.32 -19.51 19.57
CA THR A 436 -3.18 -20.26 20.08
C THR A 436 -1.96 -19.35 20.20
N PRO A 437 -1.10 -19.56 21.21
CA PRO A 437 0.17 -18.85 21.30
C PRO A 437 1.04 -19.12 20.07
N GLY A 438 1.71 -18.08 19.56
CA GLY A 438 2.64 -18.25 18.46
C GLY A 438 3.89 -19.02 18.88
N ARG A 439 4.44 -19.75 17.92
CA ARG A 439 5.65 -20.57 18.11
C ARG A 439 6.91 -19.71 17.89
N ASN A 440 8.08 -20.24 18.29
CA ASN A 440 9.39 -19.61 18.04
C ASN A 440 9.46 -18.13 18.48
N ARG A 441 8.86 -17.83 19.63
CA ARG A 441 8.91 -16.51 20.27
C ARG A 441 10.20 -16.34 21.05
N ALA A 442 10.73 -15.12 21.10
CA ALA A 442 11.78 -14.81 22.07
C ALA A 442 11.20 -14.82 23.50
N PRO A 443 12.00 -15.13 24.53
CA PRO A 443 11.57 -15.03 25.91
C PRO A 443 10.95 -13.67 26.23
N GLY A 444 9.80 -13.66 26.90
CA GLY A 444 9.08 -12.43 27.27
C GLY A 444 8.24 -11.78 26.17
N MET A 445 8.25 -12.29 24.93
CA MET A 445 7.33 -11.82 23.90
C MET A 445 5.89 -12.23 24.20
N ASP A 446 4.94 -11.32 23.92
CA ASP A 446 3.50 -11.59 24.05
C ASP A 446 3.10 -12.89 23.31
N PRO A 447 2.28 -13.77 23.91
CA PRO A 447 1.79 -14.99 23.29
C PRO A 447 1.15 -14.81 21.91
N MET A 448 0.59 -13.65 21.59
CA MET A 448 0.02 -13.39 20.27
C MET A 448 1.08 -13.25 19.16
N LEU A 449 2.35 -13.02 19.51
CA LEU A 449 3.44 -12.84 18.55
C LEU A 449 4.09 -14.19 18.18
N GLY A 450 5.05 -14.19 17.26
CA GLY A 450 5.73 -15.40 16.79
C GLY A 450 5.03 -16.04 15.60
N ASP A 451 5.23 -17.34 15.42
CA ASP A 451 4.79 -18.10 14.25
C ASP A 451 3.35 -18.56 14.35
N HIS A 452 2.58 -18.22 13.31
CA HIS A 452 1.17 -18.57 13.15
C HIS A 452 0.88 -19.05 11.74
N LEU A 453 -0.19 -19.81 11.59
CA LEU A 453 -0.89 -19.90 10.33
C LEU A 453 -2.02 -18.88 10.39
N ASP A 454 -2.15 -18.03 9.37
CA ASP A 454 -3.33 -17.17 9.27
C ASP A 454 -4.59 -18.01 8.93
N GLY A 455 -5.74 -17.36 8.86
CA GLY A 455 -7.00 -17.99 8.51
C GLY A 455 -6.97 -18.87 7.26
N PHE A 456 -6.11 -18.52 6.30
CA PHE A 456 -5.97 -19.18 5.01
C PHE A 456 -4.93 -20.30 5.00
N GLY A 457 -4.28 -20.57 6.13
CA GLY A 457 -3.17 -21.50 6.23
C GLY A 457 -1.84 -20.92 5.72
N ASN A 458 -1.73 -19.60 5.54
CA ASN A 458 -0.45 -19.00 5.14
C ASN A 458 0.49 -18.91 6.35
N HIS A 459 1.77 -19.21 6.13
CA HIS A 459 2.82 -19.00 7.12
C HIS A 459 3.05 -17.50 7.34
N VAL A 460 2.83 -17.04 8.58
CA VAL A 460 3.10 -15.66 9.01
C VAL A 460 3.76 -15.64 10.37
N THR A 461 4.79 -14.81 10.53
CA THR A 461 5.37 -14.51 11.84
C THR A 461 4.96 -13.11 12.24
N CYS A 462 4.14 -12.98 13.28
CA CYS A 462 3.74 -11.69 13.83
C CYS A 462 4.82 -11.14 14.77
N TRP A 463 5.33 -9.95 14.48
CA TRP A 463 6.36 -9.29 15.30
C TRP A 463 5.81 -8.13 16.12
N ALA A 464 4.77 -7.46 15.62
CA ALA A 464 4.08 -6.41 16.32
C ALA A 464 2.65 -6.28 15.77
N ALA A 465 1.71 -5.93 16.64
CA ALA A 465 0.34 -5.58 16.26
C ALA A 465 -0.17 -4.48 17.20
N ALA A 466 -0.63 -3.35 16.64
CA ALA A 466 -1.18 -2.25 17.42
C ALA A 466 -2.68 -2.49 17.69
N ASN A 467 -2.98 -3.44 18.55
CA ASN A 467 -4.35 -3.74 18.94
C ASN A 467 -5.02 -2.54 19.64
N PRO A 468 -6.22 -2.11 19.24
CA PRO A 468 -6.94 -1.06 19.95
C PRO A 468 -7.46 -1.54 21.31
N ASP A 469 -7.81 -0.60 22.19
CA ASP A 469 -8.34 -0.93 23.51
C ASP A 469 -9.66 -1.72 23.39
N ILE A 470 -9.85 -2.70 24.30
CA ILE A 470 -11.05 -3.57 24.37
C ILE A 470 -12.34 -2.74 24.53
N ALA A 471 -12.28 -1.66 25.32
CA ALA A 471 -13.35 -0.69 25.48
C ALA A 471 -12.79 0.71 25.18
N PRO A 472 -12.66 1.11 23.90
CA PRO A 472 -12.11 2.41 23.55
C PRO A 472 -13.00 3.48 24.18
N ARG A 473 -12.47 4.23 25.15
CA ARG A 473 -13.27 5.20 25.91
C ARG A 473 -13.83 6.23 24.92
N ALA A 474 -15.10 6.59 25.08
CA ALA A 474 -15.67 7.82 24.54
C ALA A 474 -15.11 9.06 25.27
N ALA A 475 -13.80 9.07 25.55
CA ALA A 475 -13.12 10.19 26.20
C ALA A 475 -13.27 11.41 25.29
N ARG A 476 -13.70 12.53 25.88
CA ARG A 476 -13.80 13.82 25.21
C ARG A 476 -12.46 14.13 24.50
N SER A 477 -12.55 14.21 23.17
CA SER A 477 -11.57 14.65 22.16
C SER A 477 -10.13 14.09 22.14
N ALA A 478 -9.37 14.07 23.24
CA ALA A 478 -7.90 13.88 23.15
C ALA A 478 -7.45 12.40 22.96
N GLY A 479 -8.12 11.43 23.62
CA GLY A 479 -7.73 10.01 23.58
C GLY A 479 -8.48 9.15 22.56
N LYS A 480 -9.46 9.71 21.84
CA LYS A 480 -10.40 8.95 21.00
C LYS A 480 -9.73 8.24 19.83
N LEU A 481 -8.71 8.85 19.24
CA LEU A 481 -7.94 8.26 18.13
C LEU A 481 -6.90 7.26 18.64
N THR A 482 -6.19 7.61 19.72
CA THR A 482 -5.13 6.77 20.31
C THR A 482 -5.67 5.44 20.85
N THR A 483 -6.77 5.45 21.60
CA THR A 483 -7.44 4.22 22.11
C THR A 483 -7.99 3.33 21.00
N ARG A 484 -8.12 3.85 19.78
CA ARG A 484 -8.52 3.12 18.57
C ARG A 484 -7.33 2.73 17.70
N ALA A 485 -6.12 2.78 18.24
CA ALA A 485 -4.87 2.47 17.55
C ALA A 485 -4.66 3.26 16.24
N ALA A 486 -5.19 4.48 16.14
CA ALA A 486 -5.00 5.32 14.96
C ALA A 486 -3.60 5.97 14.97
N GLY A 487 -3.04 6.25 13.79
CA GLY A 487 -1.68 6.78 13.70
C GLY A 487 -1.18 7.01 12.28
N PHE A 488 0.14 6.94 12.12
CA PHE A 488 0.83 6.87 10.83
C PHE A 488 2.11 6.03 10.96
N GLY A 489 2.60 5.51 9.83
CA GLY A 489 3.87 4.80 9.74
C GLY A 489 5.00 5.70 9.26
N VAL A 490 6.22 5.44 9.72
CA VAL A 490 7.45 6.00 9.14
C VAL A 490 8.40 4.86 8.82
N VAL A 491 9.01 4.88 7.64
CA VAL A 491 10.03 3.90 7.24
C VAL A 491 11.31 4.63 6.85
N ARG A 492 12.41 4.26 7.49
CA ARG A 492 13.74 4.84 7.26
C ARG A 492 14.65 3.82 6.60
N PHE A 493 15.29 4.22 5.51
CA PHE A 493 16.23 3.40 4.75
C PHE A 493 17.64 3.96 4.91
N ASP A 494 18.49 3.33 5.73
CA ASP A 494 19.90 3.71 5.84
C ASP A 494 20.70 3.03 4.73
N LYS A 495 21.07 3.80 3.70
CA LYS A 495 21.80 3.28 2.53
C LYS A 495 23.21 2.81 2.86
N ARG A 496 23.83 3.34 3.93
CA ARG A 496 25.19 2.95 4.32
C ARG A 496 25.20 1.63 5.09
N GLN A 497 24.25 1.44 6.00
CA GLN A 497 24.15 0.23 6.80
C GLN A 497 23.34 -0.88 6.12
N ARG A 498 22.59 -0.57 5.06
CA ARG A 498 21.63 -1.47 4.42
C ARG A 498 20.58 -1.99 5.41
N THR A 499 20.09 -1.09 6.26
CA THR A 499 19.05 -1.39 7.25
C THR A 499 17.78 -0.59 6.98
N ILE A 500 16.65 -1.15 7.41
CA ILE A 500 15.33 -0.56 7.27
C ILE A 500 14.69 -0.48 8.66
N THR A 501 14.33 0.72 9.10
CA THR A 501 13.66 0.95 10.38
C THR A 501 12.20 1.31 10.14
N MET A 502 11.28 0.53 10.68
CA MET A 502 9.85 0.78 10.66
C MET A 502 9.41 1.35 12.01
N GLU A 503 8.68 2.45 11.96
CA GLU A 503 8.14 3.16 13.11
C GLU A 503 6.63 3.29 13.00
N CYS A 504 5.92 3.21 14.13
CA CYS A 504 4.47 3.29 14.17
C CYS A 504 4.02 4.26 15.25
N TRP A 505 3.61 5.46 14.84
CA TRP A 505 3.32 6.56 15.74
C TRP A 505 1.81 6.75 15.95
N PRO A 506 1.34 6.86 17.20
CA PRO A 506 -0.05 7.19 17.49
C PRO A 506 -0.46 8.58 16.97
N ARG A 507 -1.76 8.80 16.77
CA ARG A 507 -2.31 10.16 16.57
C ARG A 507 -2.05 11.04 17.79
N ASN A 508 -1.98 12.35 17.56
CA ASN A 508 -1.80 13.40 18.56
C ASN A 508 -0.48 13.35 19.37
N VAL A 509 0.48 12.54 18.93
CA VAL A 509 1.84 12.56 19.49
C VAL A 509 2.67 13.67 18.85
N ASP A 510 3.66 14.19 19.57
CA ASP A 510 4.75 14.99 19.00
C ASP A 510 5.99 14.09 18.86
N VAL A 511 6.39 13.77 17.63
CA VAL A 511 7.53 12.89 17.38
C VAL A 511 8.89 13.49 17.74
N THR A 512 8.94 14.80 18.02
CA THR A 512 10.16 15.49 18.47
C THR A 512 10.36 15.44 19.98
N ASP A 513 9.30 15.11 20.73
CA ASP A 513 9.39 14.93 22.17
C ASP A 513 10.12 13.62 22.50
N LYS A 514 11.18 13.71 23.30
CA LYS A 514 11.97 12.55 23.74
C LYS A 514 11.16 11.57 24.59
N ALA A 515 10.07 12.04 25.22
CA ALA A 515 9.16 11.19 25.99
C ALA A 515 8.09 10.51 25.13
N ALA A 516 7.97 10.87 23.84
CA ALA A 516 7.00 10.29 22.94
C ALA A 516 7.24 8.78 22.76
N LYS A 517 6.14 8.03 22.70
CA LYS A 517 6.18 6.57 22.54
C LYS A 517 5.45 6.15 21.28
N GLN A 518 6.07 5.23 20.56
CA GLN A 518 5.44 4.49 19.47
C GLN A 518 4.49 3.43 20.04
N TYR A 519 3.70 2.78 19.18
CA TYR A 519 2.96 1.59 19.59
C TYR A 519 3.94 0.47 20.03
N PRO A 520 3.54 -0.41 20.97
CA PRO A 520 4.39 -1.52 21.43
C PRO A 520 4.87 -2.40 20.27
N GLY A 521 6.15 -2.76 20.27
CA GLY A 521 6.80 -3.53 19.20
C GLY A 521 7.53 -2.68 18.15
N TRP A 522 7.32 -1.36 18.15
CA TRP A 522 8.05 -0.39 17.33
C TRP A 522 8.96 0.51 18.19
N PRO A 523 10.05 1.06 17.64
CA PRO A 523 10.54 0.84 16.27
C PRO A 523 11.14 -0.55 16.08
N ARG A 524 11.09 -1.06 14.83
CA ARG A 524 11.73 -2.32 14.43
C ARG A 524 12.72 -2.08 13.31
N THR A 525 13.96 -2.50 13.50
CA THR A 525 15.00 -2.45 12.47
C THR A 525 15.26 -3.84 11.93
N ILE A 526 15.39 -3.96 10.60
CA ILE A 526 15.79 -5.18 9.88
C ILE A 526 16.96 -4.88 8.94
N ALA A 527 17.73 -5.89 8.58
CA ALA A 527 18.66 -5.80 7.46
C ALA A 527 17.88 -5.91 6.14
N GLN A 528 18.40 -5.33 5.06
CA GLN A 528 17.84 -5.48 3.71
C GLN A 528 17.67 -6.96 3.33
N THR A 529 18.67 -7.77 3.66
CA THR A 529 18.72 -9.20 3.35
C THR A 529 17.70 -10.03 4.13
N ASP A 530 17.14 -9.50 5.23
CA ASP A 530 16.08 -10.18 5.98
C ASP A 530 14.79 -10.32 5.16
N ASN A 531 14.65 -9.60 4.04
CA ASN A 531 13.54 -9.77 3.09
C ASN A 531 13.69 -10.97 2.15
N TYR A 532 14.76 -11.76 2.30
CA TYR A 532 14.91 -13.09 1.73
C TYR A 532 15.60 -14.00 2.76
N ALA A 533 14.91 -14.27 3.87
CA ALA A 533 15.45 -15.08 4.96
C ALA A 533 15.28 -16.60 4.79
N ARG A 534 15.01 -17.08 3.56
CA ARG A 534 15.00 -18.53 3.27
C ARG A 534 16.36 -19.15 3.61
N PRO A 535 16.43 -20.25 4.38
CA PRO A 535 17.69 -20.91 4.69
C PRO A 535 18.38 -21.43 3.42
N ALA A 536 19.66 -21.13 3.27
CA ALA A 536 20.49 -21.66 2.18
C ALA A 536 20.73 -23.17 2.36
N VAL A 537 20.67 -23.92 1.25
CA VAL A 537 21.03 -25.35 1.21
C VAL A 537 22.51 -25.52 0.83
N ALA A 538 23.00 -24.62 -0.01
CA ALA A 538 24.39 -24.55 -0.47
C ALA A 538 24.75 -23.08 -0.76
N HIS A 539 26.03 -22.83 -1.04
CA HIS A 539 26.50 -21.52 -1.45
C HIS A 539 27.27 -21.64 -2.77
N LEU A 540 27.22 -20.58 -3.57
CA LEU A 540 28.15 -20.41 -4.69
C LEU A 540 29.50 -19.92 -4.15
N PRO A 541 30.58 -20.02 -4.95
CA PRO A 541 31.87 -19.43 -4.60
C PRO A 541 31.74 -17.97 -4.19
N THR A 542 32.63 -17.54 -3.29
CA THR A 542 32.67 -16.14 -2.87
C THR A 542 33.12 -15.28 -4.04
N LEU A 543 32.33 -14.26 -4.37
CA LEU A 543 32.65 -13.28 -5.40
C LEU A 543 33.50 -12.17 -4.78
N GLU A 544 34.64 -11.86 -5.39
CA GLU A 544 35.42 -10.65 -5.13
C GLU A 544 35.40 -9.78 -6.39
N ILE A 545 34.76 -8.61 -6.30
CA ILE A 545 34.34 -7.84 -7.48
C ILE A 545 35.15 -6.54 -7.58
N GLY A 546 35.83 -6.34 -8.72
CA GLY A 546 36.55 -5.12 -9.06
C GLY A 546 35.71 -4.18 -9.94
N GLY A 547 36.05 -2.88 -9.94
CA GLY A 547 35.54 -1.92 -10.94
C GLY A 547 34.23 -1.19 -10.62
N SER A 548 33.47 -1.62 -9.61
CA SER A 548 32.25 -0.92 -9.15
C SER A 548 32.02 -1.09 -7.64
N PRO A 549 31.66 -0.03 -6.90
CA PRO A 549 31.14 -0.18 -5.55
C PRO A 549 29.72 -0.78 -5.60
N ASP A 550 29.37 -1.63 -4.64
CA ASP A 550 28.03 -2.19 -4.47
C ASP A 550 27.40 -2.72 -5.79
N PRO A 551 28.05 -3.67 -6.48
CA PRO A 551 27.53 -4.21 -7.73
C PRO A 551 26.22 -4.97 -7.53
N VAL A 552 25.40 -5.04 -8.58
CA VAL A 552 24.23 -5.94 -8.58
C VAL A 552 24.71 -7.36 -8.85
N VAL A 553 24.20 -8.32 -8.09
CA VAL A 553 24.41 -9.75 -8.32
C VAL A 553 23.05 -10.39 -8.57
N GLN A 554 22.91 -11.03 -9.73
CA GLN A 554 21.75 -11.84 -10.09
C GLN A 554 22.16 -13.31 -10.20
N VAL A 555 21.37 -14.19 -9.60
CA VAL A 555 21.58 -15.64 -9.62
C VAL A 555 20.47 -16.30 -10.43
N ILE A 556 20.83 -17.21 -11.33
CA ILE A 556 19.92 -17.94 -12.21
C ILE A 556 20.20 -19.43 -12.06
N ASP A 557 19.16 -20.21 -11.79
CA ASP A 557 19.22 -21.67 -11.75
C ASP A 557 19.27 -22.22 -13.18
N GLU A 558 20.35 -22.92 -13.55
CA GLU A 558 20.50 -23.44 -14.91
C GLU A 558 19.58 -24.64 -15.19
N ALA A 559 19.04 -25.30 -14.16
CA ALA A 559 18.17 -26.47 -14.35
C ALA A 559 16.81 -26.10 -14.98
N ASN A 560 16.34 -24.87 -14.75
CA ASN A 560 15.03 -24.40 -15.23
C ASN A 560 15.07 -22.99 -15.84
N GLY A 561 16.23 -22.32 -15.86
CA GLY A 561 16.40 -20.96 -16.37
C GLY A 561 15.74 -19.87 -15.51
N ALA A 562 15.19 -20.21 -14.34
CA ALA A 562 14.55 -19.25 -13.46
C ALA A 562 15.61 -18.45 -12.69
N TRP A 563 15.49 -17.13 -12.74
CA TRP A 563 16.25 -16.28 -11.82
C TRP A 563 15.76 -16.53 -10.38
N VAL A 564 16.74 -16.73 -9.49
CA VAL A 564 16.54 -17.02 -8.08
C VAL A 564 16.33 -15.71 -7.33
N TYR A 565 17.26 -14.76 -7.49
CA TYR A 565 17.16 -13.40 -6.98
C TYR A 565 18.10 -12.44 -7.71
N ALA A 566 17.89 -11.15 -7.47
CA ALA A 566 18.83 -10.07 -7.76
C ALA A 566 18.96 -9.17 -6.52
N LEU A 567 20.19 -8.73 -6.23
CA LEU A 567 20.50 -7.88 -5.07
C LEU A 567 21.62 -6.92 -5.43
N ARG A 568 21.46 -5.62 -5.10
CA ARG A 568 22.60 -4.73 -4.97
C ARG A 568 23.33 -5.04 -3.66
N ILE A 569 24.53 -5.60 -3.74
CA ILE A 569 25.28 -6.02 -2.55
C ILE A 569 25.87 -4.82 -1.82
N ARG A 570 26.29 -5.02 -0.56
CA ARG A 570 27.08 -4.05 0.20
C ARG A 570 28.56 -4.38 0.08
N GLY A 571 29.35 -3.44 -0.38
CA GLY A 571 30.77 -3.61 -0.65
C GLY A 571 31.01 -4.36 -1.96
N ASN A 572 32.12 -5.09 -2.02
CA ASN A 572 32.59 -5.77 -3.22
C ASN A 572 32.83 -7.27 -3.02
N LYS A 573 32.38 -7.82 -1.90
CA LYS A 573 32.50 -9.24 -1.56
C LYS A 573 31.14 -9.80 -1.20
N PHE A 574 30.74 -10.88 -1.85
CA PHE A 574 29.45 -11.52 -1.62
C PHE A 574 29.53 -13.00 -1.90
N GLN A 575 28.98 -13.82 -1.00
CA GLN A 575 28.83 -15.26 -1.23
C GLN A 575 27.35 -15.55 -1.47
N PRO A 576 26.94 -15.85 -2.72
CA PRO A 576 25.54 -16.04 -3.05
C PRO A 576 24.96 -17.30 -2.39
N PRO A 577 23.94 -17.20 -1.51
CA PRO A 577 23.21 -18.38 -1.05
C PRO A 577 22.35 -18.95 -2.17
N VAL A 578 22.19 -20.28 -2.19
CA VAL A 578 21.26 -20.99 -3.08
C VAL A 578 20.50 -22.08 -2.33
N PHE A 579 19.37 -22.51 -2.91
CA PHE A 579 18.33 -23.25 -2.17
C PHE A 579 18.16 -24.71 -2.61
N HIS A 580 19.08 -25.21 -3.42
CA HIS A 580 19.31 -26.62 -3.72
C HIS A 580 20.74 -26.79 -4.26
N ASN A 581 21.21 -28.02 -4.37
CA ASN A 581 22.44 -28.31 -5.12
C ASN A 581 22.15 -28.22 -6.62
N GLY A 582 23.13 -27.74 -7.39
CA GLY A 582 22.99 -27.60 -8.82
C GLY A 582 24.04 -26.68 -9.41
N THR A 583 23.78 -26.27 -10.65
CA THR A 583 24.64 -25.37 -11.41
C THR A 583 23.88 -24.08 -11.67
N TYR A 584 24.59 -22.96 -11.56
CA TYR A 584 24.01 -21.63 -11.61
C TYR A 584 24.78 -20.73 -12.56
N THR A 585 24.04 -19.81 -13.18
CA THR A 585 24.60 -18.64 -13.85
C THR A 585 24.54 -17.45 -12.89
N ILE A 586 25.66 -16.74 -12.74
CA ILE A 586 25.77 -15.49 -11.97
C ILE A 586 25.98 -14.34 -12.93
N VAL A 587 25.14 -13.32 -12.87
CA VAL A 587 25.35 -12.05 -13.57
C VAL A 587 25.77 -11.00 -12.54
N VAL A 588 26.90 -10.34 -12.78
CA VAL A 588 27.47 -9.32 -11.89
C VAL A 588 27.54 -7.99 -12.63
N GLY A 589 27.12 -6.91 -11.97
CA GLY A 589 27.07 -5.56 -12.54
C GLY A 589 25.74 -5.26 -13.23
N GLU A 590 25.70 -4.12 -13.93
CA GLU A 590 24.54 -3.62 -14.67
C GLU A 590 25.00 -3.12 -16.03
N ALA A 591 24.14 -3.18 -17.05
CA ALA A 591 24.48 -2.68 -18.37
C ALA A 591 24.96 -1.20 -18.31
N PRO A 592 26.02 -0.82 -19.06
CA PRO A 592 26.78 -1.64 -20.00
C PRO A 592 27.92 -2.47 -19.38
N LYS A 593 28.22 -2.29 -18.09
CA LYS A 593 29.33 -2.96 -17.37
C LYS A 593 28.82 -4.16 -16.58
N GLN A 594 28.65 -5.28 -17.29
CA GLN A 594 28.20 -6.54 -16.69
C GLN A 594 29.08 -7.72 -17.13
N ARG A 595 29.12 -8.75 -16.29
CA ARG A 595 29.79 -10.04 -16.55
C ARG A 595 28.86 -11.19 -16.21
N THR A 596 28.96 -12.27 -16.98
CA THR A 596 28.16 -13.48 -16.79
C THR A 596 29.08 -14.67 -16.58
N LEU A 597 28.95 -15.33 -15.42
CA LEU A 597 29.63 -16.56 -15.07
C LEU A 597 28.63 -17.70 -15.21
N ARG A 598 28.92 -18.70 -16.04
CA ARG A 598 28.05 -19.87 -16.27
C ARG A 598 28.68 -21.11 -15.68
N GLY A 599 27.88 -22.14 -15.42
CA GLY A 599 28.41 -23.42 -14.97
C GLY A 599 28.88 -23.40 -13.50
N VAL A 600 28.49 -22.39 -12.71
CA VAL A 600 28.99 -22.22 -11.34
C VAL A 600 28.28 -23.22 -10.44
N ARG A 601 29.03 -24.19 -9.90
CA ARG A 601 28.46 -25.24 -9.04
C ARG A 601 28.23 -24.72 -7.63
N ALA A 602 27.11 -25.10 -7.05
CA ALA A 602 26.84 -24.94 -5.64
C ALA A 602 27.55 -26.04 -4.86
N GLU A 603 28.48 -25.65 -3.99
CA GLU A 603 29.22 -26.59 -3.14
C GLU A 603 28.62 -26.60 -1.73
N ARG A 604 28.66 -27.76 -1.07
CA ARG A 604 28.30 -27.86 0.35
C ARG A 604 29.34 -27.08 1.17
N LEU A 605 28.86 -26.53 2.30
CA LEU A 605 29.43 -25.49 3.19
C LEU A 605 30.91 -25.54 3.63
N ASN A 606 31.79 -26.38 3.08
CA ASN A 606 33.07 -26.71 3.71
C ASN A 606 34.35 -26.27 2.98
N GLU A 607 34.31 -25.72 1.75
CA GLU A 607 35.51 -25.14 1.13
C GLU A 607 35.20 -23.81 0.41
N PRO A 608 35.86 -22.68 0.77
CA PRO A 608 35.63 -21.40 0.12
C PRO A 608 36.43 -21.29 -1.19
N ALA A 609 35.83 -21.70 -2.31
CA ALA A 609 36.29 -21.25 -3.62
C ALA A 609 36.04 -19.73 -3.76
N VAL A 610 37.00 -19.00 -4.32
CA VAL A 610 36.91 -17.55 -4.58
C VAL A 610 36.94 -17.30 -6.09
N LEU A 611 35.95 -16.55 -6.58
CA LEU A 611 35.87 -16.09 -7.98
C LEU A 611 36.09 -14.58 -8.02
N ARG A 612 37.11 -14.15 -8.76
CA ARG A 612 37.37 -12.73 -9.03
C ARG A 612 36.61 -12.29 -10.27
N VAL A 613 35.94 -11.13 -10.19
CA VAL A 613 35.12 -10.57 -11.28
C VAL A 613 35.45 -9.11 -11.49
N ASP A 614 36.00 -8.77 -12.66
CA ASP A 614 36.33 -7.38 -13.02
C ASP A 614 35.29 -6.80 -13.99
N LEU A 615 34.59 -5.74 -13.55
CA LEU A 615 33.47 -5.09 -14.28
C LEU A 615 33.90 -4.03 -15.30
#